data_AF-A0A5J4NEN7-F1
#
_entry.id   AF-A0A5J4NEN7-F1
#
_cell.length_a   1.000
_cell.length_b   1.000
_cell.length_c   1.000
_cell.angle_alpha   90.00
_cell.angle_beta   90.00
_cell.angle_gamma   90.00
#
_symmetry.space_group_name_H-M   'P 1'
#
loop_
_entity.id
_entity.type
_entity.pdbx_description
1 polymer ?
#
loop_
_entity_poly.entity_id
_entity_poly.type
_entity_poly.pdbx_seq_one_letter_code
_entity_poly.pdbx_strand_id
1 'polypeptide(L)'
;AAGNRLVEDDQDESDYDVFVARCRSPHITTPLATWRENARYLAASPTALRFAFLCAYAAHSGVRQLGLQLLPSLRYPLDPPRAFANSVRCPLEWTPLLESGGSRLSELTLAFLVRCLLESPDRASLIGGLNFLANLATVPEKGNEDSLLNGLPSAIWPRLAQLICLPDLAVVCATIEALRFLTKLGQYACAFAWQACLDWSANVAASAVPLILVQPLLALLTLEGQAMGSQSLHFRLNHRTRKR
;
A
#
# COMPACT_ATOMS: atom_id res chain seq x y z
N ALA A 1 -14.96 28.81 32.87
CA ALA A 1 -13.49 28.82 32.80
C ALA A 1 -13.05 27.46 32.26
N ALA A 2 -12.16 27.49 31.27
CA ALA A 2 -11.82 26.37 30.39
C ALA A 2 -11.16 25.20 31.13
N GLY A 3 -11.61 23.98 30.83
CA GLY A 3 -10.92 22.74 31.21
C GLY A 3 -10.01 22.30 30.06
N ASN A 4 -8.70 22.37 30.27
CA ASN A 4 -7.67 21.83 29.38
C ASN A 4 -7.95 20.37 29.05
N ARG A 5 -8.25 20.07 27.78
CA ARG A 5 -8.03 18.75 27.21
C ARG A 5 -6.58 18.70 26.75
N LEU A 6 -5.81 17.85 27.40
CA LEU A 6 -4.49 17.44 26.94
C LEU A 6 -4.66 16.84 25.54
N VAL A 7 -4.05 17.51 24.56
CA VAL A 7 -3.82 16.96 23.23
C VAL A 7 -2.80 15.85 23.43
N GLU A 8 -3.21 14.60 23.26
CA GLU A 8 -2.28 13.49 23.16
C GLU A 8 -1.55 13.67 21.82
N ASP A 9 -0.31 14.14 21.90
CA ASP A 9 0.58 14.29 20.76
C ASP A 9 0.78 12.93 20.08
N ASP A 10 0.40 12.87 18.80
CA ASP A 10 0.62 11.76 17.86
C ASP A 10 2.12 11.43 17.74
N GLN A 11 2.63 10.60 18.65
CA GLN A 11 4.00 10.06 18.61
C GLN A 11 4.12 8.91 17.58
N ASP A 12 3.86 9.21 16.31
CA ASP A 12 4.12 8.31 15.16
C ASP A 12 4.83 9.07 14.00
N GLU A 13 5.37 10.27 14.25
CA GLU A 13 5.92 11.15 13.21
C GLU A 13 7.28 10.73 12.61
N SER A 14 8.05 9.83 13.23
CA SER A 14 9.47 9.65 12.87
C SER A 14 9.81 8.41 12.03
N ASP A 15 8.91 7.44 11.89
CA ASP A 15 9.29 6.11 11.36
C ASP A 15 9.09 5.93 9.84
N TYR A 16 8.46 6.91 9.18
CA TYR A 16 8.08 6.79 7.77
C TYR A 16 8.97 7.54 6.78
N ASP A 17 9.94 8.33 7.24
CA ASP A 17 10.88 9.03 6.36
C ASP A 17 12.01 8.13 5.85
N VAL A 18 12.08 6.88 6.33
CA VAL A 18 13.19 5.96 6.06
C VAL A 18 13.08 5.28 4.68
N PHE A 19 11.89 5.20 4.08
CA PHE A 19 11.65 4.42 2.86
C PHE A 19 11.47 5.23 1.56
N VAL A 20 11.75 6.54 1.56
CA VAL A 20 11.90 7.27 0.30
C VAL A 20 13.20 6.81 -0.36
N ALA A 21 13.09 5.88 -1.32
CA ALA A 21 14.20 5.44 -2.15
C ALA A 21 14.92 6.68 -2.72
N ARG A 22 16.09 6.99 -2.16
CA ARG A 22 16.95 8.08 -2.65
C ARG A 22 17.41 7.72 -4.06
N CYS A 23 16.69 8.19 -5.07
CA CYS A 23 17.15 8.15 -6.45
C CYS A 23 18.46 8.96 -6.52
N ARG A 24 19.55 8.29 -6.86
CA ARG A 24 20.86 8.90 -7.16
C ARG A 24 20.79 9.61 -8.51
N SER A 25 20.17 10.79 -8.57
CA SER A 25 20.30 11.72 -9.70
C SER A 25 20.13 13.16 -9.19
N PRO A 26 21.05 14.08 -9.49
CA PRO A 26 21.07 15.43 -8.89
C PRO A 26 19.97 16.38 -9.39
N HIS A 27 19.05 15.95 -10.26
CA HIS A 27 18.07 16.86 -10.90
C HIS A 27 16.62 16.37 -10.94
N ILE A 28 16.24 15.34 -10.17
CA ILE A 28 14.83 14.99 -10.00
C ILE A 28 14.37 15.60 -8.68
N THR A 29 13.74 16.77 -8.75
CA THR A 29 12.91 17.28 -7.65
C THR A 29 11.95 16.16 -7.27
N THR A 30 11.97 15.72 -6.00
CA THR A 30 11.01 14.76 -5.48
C THR A 30 9.60 15.21 -5.88
N PRO A 31 8.79 14.35 -6.52
CA PRO A 31 7.46 14.74 -6.98
C PRO A 31 6.67 15.34 -5.82
N LEU A 32 5.93 16.44 -6.03
CA LEU A 32 5.22 17.12 -4.94
C LEU A 32 4.34 16.17 -4.11
N ALA A 33 3.78 15.13 -4.74
CA ALA A 33 2.95 14.13 -4.10
C ALA A 33 3.71 13.20 -3.12
N THR A 34 5.05 13.15 -3.15
CA THR A 34 5.83 12.42 -2.13
C THR A 34 5.80 13.10 -0.77
N TRP A 35 5.44 14.38 -0.72
CA TRP A 35 5.28 15.12 0.53
C TRP A 35 3.89 14.86 1.09
N ARG A 36 3.82 14.37 2.34
CA ARG A 36 2.56 13.96 2.97
C ARG A 36 1.47 15.03 2.96
N GLU A 37 1.82 16.28 3.23
CA GLU A 37 0.86 17.38 3.24
C GLU A 37 0.25 17.59 1.85
N ASN A 38 1.09 17.63 0.83
CA ASN A 38 0.65 17.74 -0.56
C ASN A 38 -0.20 16.54 -0.98
N ALA A 39 0.18 15.32 -0.58
CA ALA A 39 -0.61 14.12 -0.84
C ALA A 39 -2.01 14.20 -0.21
N ARG A 40 -2.14 14.77 1.00
CA ARG A 40 -3.46 15.00 1.64
C ARG A 40 -4.30 15.99 0.84
N TYR A 41 -3.72 17.11 0.38
CA TYR A 41 -4.43 18.08 -0.46
C TYR A 41 -4.86 17.50 -1.82
N LEU A 42 -3.98 16.71 -2.44
CA LEU A 42 -4.27 16.02 -3.71
C LEU A 42 -5.37 14.96 -3.53
N ALA A 43 -5.30 14.17 -2.46
CA ALA A 43 -6.29 13.14 -2.15
C ALA A 43 -7.66 13.73 -1.79
N ALA A 44 -7.71 14.94 -1.24
CA ALA A 44 -8.94 15.67 -0.97
C ALA A 44 -9.59 16.28 -2.23
N SER A 45 -8.86 16.39 -3.35
CA SER A 45 -9.33 17.01 -4.58
C SER A 45 -9.84 15.96 -5.58
N PRO A 46 -11.15 15.91 -5.90
CA PRO A 46 -11.68 14.97 -6.88
C PRO A 46 -11.05 15.12 -8.27
N THR A 47 -10.70 16.36 -8.66
CA THR A 47 -10.04 16.65 -9.94
C THR A 47 -8.62 16.08 -9.97
N ALA A 48 -7.89 16.16 -8.86
CA ALA A 48 -6.55 15.58 -8.76
C ALA A 48 -6.59 14.05 -8.81
N LEU A 49 -7.57 13.42 -8.15
CA LEU A 49 -7.79 11.98 -8.25
C LEU A 49 -8.15 11.54 -9.67
N ARG A 50 -9.07 12.25 -10.35
CA ARG A 50 -9.39 11.98 -11.76
C ARG A 50 -8.17 12.09 -12.65
N PHE A 51 -7.38 13.14 -12.46
CA PHE A 51 -6.14 13.31 -13.20
C PHE A 51 -5.17 12.17 -12.95
N ALA A 52 -4.96 11.76 -11.69
CA ALA A 52 -4.08 10.65 -11.34
C ALA A 52 -4.53 9.33 -11.99
N PHE A 53 -5.83 9.01 -11.98
CA PHE A 53 -6.36 7.84 -12.68
C PHE A 53 -6.26 7.98 -14.20
N LEU A 54 -6.62 9.12 -14.79
CA LEU A 54 -6.48 9.35 -16.22
C LEU A 54 -5.03 9.17 -16.67
N CYS A 55 -4.07 9.63 -15.86
CA CYS A 55 -2.66 9.39 -16.09
C CYS A 55 -2.35 7.89 -16.02
N ALA A 56 -2.80 7.19 -14.98
CA ALA A 56 -2.51 5.78 -14.78
C ALA A 56 -3.10 4.84 -15.86
N TYR A 57 -4.16 5.28 -16.54
CA TYR A 57 -4.78 4.59 -17.68
C TYR A 57 -4.32 5.13 -19.05
N ALA A 58 -3.40 6.11 -19.09
CA ALA A 58 -2.93 6.68 -20.35
C ALA A 58 -2.17 5.65 -21.19
N ALA A 59 -2.36 5.70 -22.51
CA ALA A 59 -1.59 4.92 -23.47
C ALA A 59 -0.12 5.36 -23.53
N HIS A 60 0.15 6.65 -23.28
CA HIS A 60 1.50 7.21 -23.30
C HIS A 60 2.28 6.83 -22.03
N SER A 61 3.38 6.09 -22.20
CA SER A 61 4.16 5.50 -21.11
C SER A 61 4.62 6.52 -20.06
N GLY A 62 5.07 7.70 -20.47
CA GLY A 62 5.52 8.75 -19.54
C GLY A 62 4.37 9.31 -18.69
N VAL A 63 3.18 9.44 -19.26
CA VAL A 63 1.98 9.92 -18.54
C VAL A 63 1.48 8.81 -17.60
N ARG A 64 1.53 7.55 -18.07
CA ARG A 64 1.24 6.37 -17.26
C ARG A 64 2.15 6.26 -16.05
N GLN A 65 3.45 6.46 -16.24
CA GLN A 65 4.42 6.43 -15.16
C GLN A 65 4.15 7.53 -14.12
N LEU A 66 3.76 8.72 -14.55
CA LEU A 66 3.33 9.79 -13.64
C LEU A 66 2.11 9.36 -12.82
N GLY A 67 1.11 8.72 -13.43
CA GLY A 67 -0.05 8.17 -12.71
C GLY A 67 0.34 7.09 -11.70
N LEU A 68 1.25 6.18 -12.09
CA LEU A 68 1.80 5.14 -11.21
C LEU A 68 2.70 5.68 -10.10
N GLN A 69 3.20 6.91 -10.21
CA GLN A 69 3.93 7.58 -9.13
C GLN A 69 2.98 8.36 -8.21
N LEU A 70 1.93 8.97 -8.77
CA LEU A 70 0.94 9.74 -8.02
C LEU A 70 0.05 8.84 -7.17
N LEU A 71 -0.67 7.88 -7.77
CA LEU A 71 -1.68 7.10 -7.06
C LEU A 71 -1.13 6.42 -5.79
N PRO A 72 0.03 5.76 -5.80
CA PRO A 72 0.53 5.08 -4.62
C PRO A 72 0.96 6.02 -3.50
N SER A 73 1.11 7.32 -3.76
CA SER A 73 1.39 8.32 -2.71
C SER A 73 0.13 8.85 -2.03
N LEU A 74 -1.05 8.56 -2.58
CA LEU A 74 -2.33 9.08 -2.09
C LEU A 74 -3.00 8.12 -1.11
N ARG A 75 -3.67 8.69 -0.11
CA ARG A 75 -4.46 7.99 0.91
C ARG A 75 -5.78 8.71 1.10
N TYR A 76 -6.88 8.01 0.89
CA TYR A 76 -8.24 8.54 1.03
C TYR A 76 -9.24 7.44 1.39
N PRO A 77 -10.34 7.79 2.07
CA PRO A 77 -11.44 6.85 2.30
C PRO A 77 -12.12 6.49 0.97
N LEU A 78 -12.34 5.20 0.75
CA LEU A 78 -13.07 4.67 -0.41
C LEU A 78 -14.57 4.91 -0.28
N ASP A 79 -15.07 4.84 0.96
CA ASP A 79 -16.43 5.15 1.37
C ASP A 79 -16.44 6.37 2.30
N PRO A 80 -16.22 7.60 1.77
CA PRO A 80 -16.19 8.80 2.60
C PRO A 80 -17.54 9.04 3.30
N PRO A 81 -17.55 9.45 4.58
CA PRO A 81 -18.76 9.89 5.26
C PRO A 81 -19.46 11.00 4.46
N ARG A 82 -20.80 11.00 4.42
CA ARG A 82 -21.61 11.97 3.63
C ARG A 82 -21.23 13.45 3.86
N ALA A 83 -20.62 13.79 4.99
CA ALA A 83 -20.10 15.13 5.29
C ALA A 83 -18.94 15.57 4.36
N PHE A 84 -18.11 14.65 3.86
CA PHE A 84 -17.05 14.95 2.88
C PHE A 84 -17.62 15.34 1.51
N ALA A 85 -18.79 14.81 1.13
CA ALA A 85 -19.49 15.23 -0.08
C ALA A 85 -19.93 16.71 -0.03
N ASN A 86 -20.12 17.26 1.17
CA ASN A 86 -20.58 18.64 1.37
C ASN A 86 -19.43 19.65 1.55
N SER A 87 -18.20 19.19 1.83
CA SER A 87 -17.06 20.07 2.11
C SER A 87 -16.30 20.51 0.86
N VAL A 88 -16.54 19.86 -0.29
CA VAL A 88 -15.94 20.28 -1.56
C VAL A 88 -17.01 21.06 -2.34
N ARG A 89 -16.86 22.40 -2.41
CA ARG A 89 -17.67 23.26 -3.28
C ARG A 89 -17.29 23.03 -4.75
N CYS A 90 -17.57 21.84 -5.28
CA CYS A 90 -17.53 21.55 -6.71
C CYS A 90 -18.95 21.34 -7.23
N PRO A 91 -19.27 21.81 -8.45
CA PRO A 91 -20.57 21.56 -9.07
C PRO A 91 -20.90 20.06 -9.05
N LEU A 92 -22.15 19.68 -8.77
CA LEU A 92 -22.60 18.27 -8.70
C LEU A 92 -22.27 17.48 -9.99
N GLU A 93 -22.19 18.17 -11.12
CA GLU A 93 -21.85 17.63 -12.44
C GLU A 93 -20.35 17.27 -12.55
N TRP A 94 -19.52 17.86 -11.70
CA TRP A 94 -18.08 17.63 -11.55
C TRP A 94 -17.76 16.82 -10.28
N THR A 95 -18.77 16.21 -9.66
CA THR A 95 -18.64 15.10 -8.69
C THR A 95 -19.05 13.74 -9.27
N PRO A 96 -18.75 13.34 -10.53
CA PRO A 96 -19.11 12.02 -11.06
C PRO A 96 -18.35 10.85 -10.39
N LEU A 97 -17.66 11.09 -9.28
CA LEU A 97 -17.01 10.07 -8.45
C LEU A 97 -17.73 9.85 -7.11
N LEU A 98 -18.68 10.72 -6.79
CA LEU A 98 -19.50 10.76 -5.58
C LEU A 98 -20.94 11.12 -6.01
N GLU A 99 -21.58 10.29 -6.82
CA GLU A 99 -23.02 10.41 -7.03
C GLU A 99 -23.77 9.84 -5.82
N SER A 100 -24.94 10.41 -5.54
CA SER A 100 -25.89 9.95 -4.52
C SER A 100 -26.41 8.56 -4.86
N GLY A 101 -25.62 7.51 -4.57
CA GLY A 101 -26.03 6.12 -4.83
C GLY A 101 -24.93 5.06 -4.78
N GLY A 102 -23.64 5.41 -4.84
CA GLY A 102 -22.55 4.43 -4.82
C GLY A 102 -21.25 4.98 -5.44
N SER A 103 -20.12 4.69 -4.80
CA SER A 103 -18.81 5.33 -4.98
C SER A 103 -18.08 4.84 -6.24
N ARG A 104 -18.26 5.50 -7.39
CA ARG A 104 -17.47 5.23 -8.62
C ARG A 104 -15.96 5.36 -8.39
N LEU A 105 -15.51 6.16 -7.41
CA LEU A 105 -14.09 6.23 -7.03
C LEU A 105 -13.61 4.94 -6.36
N SER A 106 -14.40 4.35 -5.47
CA SER A 106 -14.06 3.07 -4.84
C SER A 106 -13.91 1.99 -5.91
N GLU A 107 -14.87 1.89 -6.84
CA GLU A 107 -14.85 0.93 -7.94
C GLU A 107 -13.64 1.12 -8.85
N LEU A 108 -13.32 2.38 -9.23
CA LEU A 108 -12.14 2.69 -10.03
C LEU A 108 -10.84 2.35 -9.31
N THR A 109 -10.78 2.63 -8.00
CA THR A 109 -9.61 2.30 -7.16
C THR A 109 -9.40 0.80 -7.09
N LEU A 110 -10.47 0.04 -6.81
CA LEU A 110 -10.43 -1.42 -6.74
C LEU A 110 -10.08 -2.03 -8.10
N ALA A 111 -10.68 -1.54 -9.19
CA ALA A 111 -10.35 -1.96 -10.55
C ALA A 111 -8.89 -1.68 -10.91
N PHE A 112 -8.36 -0.53 -10.50
CA PHE A 112 -6.95 -0.21 -10.69
C PHE A 112 -6.03 -1.17 -9.92
N LEU A 113 -6.37 -1.51 -8.67
CA LEU A 113 -5.63 -2.49 -7.87
C LEU A 113 -5.66 -3.88 -8.52
N VAL A 114 -6.82 -4.33 -8.97
CA VAL A 114 -6.99 -5.60 -9.70
C VAL A 114 -6.12 -5.61 -10.96
N ARG A 115 -6.19 -4.57 -11.77
CA ARG A 115 -5.36 -4.43 -12.98
C ARG A 115 -3.87 -4.52 -12.65
N CYS A 116 -3.41 -3.83 -11.60
CA CYS A 116 -1.99 -3.81 -11.24
C CYS A 116 -1.49 -5.14 -10.66
N LEU A 117 -2.30 -5.83 -9.85
CA LEU A 117 -1.88 -7.01 -9.09
C LEU A 117 -2.12 -8.34 -9.83
N LEU A 118 -3.18 -8.42 -10.63
CA LEU A 118 -3.61 -9.64 -11.32
C LEU A 118 -3.34 -9.62 -12.82
N GLU A 119 -3.54 -8.47 -13.49
CA GLU A 119 -3.56 -8.42 -14.96
C GLU A 119 -2.25 -7.89 -15.57
N SER A 120 -1.59 -6.95 -14.89
CA SER A 120 -0.45 -6.23 -15.45
C SER A 120 0.84 -7.05 -15.37
N PRO A 121 1.54 -7.27 -16.49
CA PRO A 121 2.87 -7.88 -16.50
C PRO A 121 3.99 -6.91 -16.11
N ASP A 122 3.69 -5.60 -16.06
CA ASP A 122 4.68 -4.57 -15.78
C ASP A 122 5.02 -4.47 -14.28
N ARG A 123 6.32 -4.55 -13.99
CA ARG A 123 6.88 -4.44 -12.64
C ARG A 123 6.54 -3.11 -11.98
N ALA A 124 6.56 -1.99 -12.72
CA ALA A 124 6.27 -0.68 -12.13
C ALA A 124 4.81 -0.57 -11.70
N SER A 125 3.90 -1.09 -12.52
CA SER A 125 2.47 -1.21 -12.19
C SER A 125 2.24 -2.11 -10.98
N LEU A 126 2.94 -3.25 -10.88
CA LEU A 126 2.85 -4.16 -9.75
C LEU A 126 3.27 -3.50 -8.43
N ILE A 127 4.45 -2.88 -8.40
CA ILE A 127 4.96 -2.17 -7.21
C ILE A 127 4.06 -0.98 -6.86
N GLY A 128 3.61 -0.22 -7.85
CA GLY A 128 2.67 0.87 -7.63
C GLY A 128 1.36 0.40 -7.01
N GLY A 129 0.79 -0.70 -7.52
CA GLY A 129 -0.43 -1.32 -6.96
C GLY A 129 -0.25 -1.78 -5.52
N LEU A 130 0.86 -2.44 -5.19
CA LEU A 130 1.17 -2.88 -3.82
C LEU A 130 1.32 -1.72 -2.84
N ASN A 131 2.07 -0.68 -3.22
CA ASN A 131 2.24 0.52 -2.41
C ASN A 131 0.93 1.27 -2.22
N PHE A 132 0.09 1.31 -3.25
CA PHE A 132 -1.23 1.94 -3.15
C PHE A 132 -2.16 1.16 -2.23
N LEU A 133 -2.18 -0.19 -2.35
CA LEU A 133 -2.93 -1.06 -1.44
C LEU A 133 -2.51 -0.87 0.01
N ALA A 134 -1.20 -0.83 0.28
CA ALA A 134 -0.64 -0.54 1.59
C ALA A 134 -1.17 0.79 2.15
N ASN A 135 -1.06 1.87 1.38
CA ASN A 135 -1.50 3.19 1.81
C ASN A 135 -3.02 3.28 2.02
N LEU A 136 -3.83 2.61 1.20
CA LEU A 136 -5.28 2.54 1.41
C LEU A 136 -5.66 1.75 2.66
N ALA A 137 -4.94 0.66 2.97
CA ALA A 137 -5.15 -0.11 4.19
C ALA A 137 -4.75 0.66 5.45
N THR A 138 -3.93 1.70 5.33
CA THR A 138 -3.52 2.51 6.49
C THR A 138 -4.56 3.53 6.92
N VAL A 139 -5.60 3.86 6.13
CA VAL A 139 -6.62 4.91 6.43
C VAL A 139 -7.10 4.87 7.89
N PRO A 140 -7.21 6.05 8.58
CA PRO A 140 -7.51 6.08 10.01
C PRO A 140 -8.84 5.38 10.29
N GLU A 141 -8.98 4.90 11.53
CA GLU A 141 -10.21 4.20 11.97
C GLU A 141 -10.57 2.98 11.11
N LYS A 142 -9.61 2.45 10.32
CA LYS A 142 -9.83 1.36 9.38
C LYS A 142 -10.95 1.64 8.39
N GLY A 143 -11.13 2.91 8.00
CA GLY A 143 -12.25 3.36 7.16
C GLY A 143 -12.36 2.71 5.77
N ASN A 144 -11.37 1.91 5.35
CA ASN A 144 -11.36 1.16 4.09
C ASN A 144 -11.47 -0.36 4.30
N GLU A 145 -11.63 -0.86 5.53
CA GLU A 145 -11.65 -2.30 5.82
C GLU A 145 -12.73 -3.01 5.00
N ASP A 146 -13.98 -2.56 5.10
CA ASP A 146 -15.10 -3.19 4.40
C ASP A 146 -14.96 -3.11 2.87
N SER A 147 -14.56 -1.96 2.33
CA SER A 147 -14.42 -1.78 0.88
C SER A 147 -13.25 -2.58 0.30
N LEU A 148 -12.14 -2.73 1.04
CA LEU A 148 -11.01 -3.55 0.61
C LEU A 148 -11.31 -5.04 0.72
N LEU A 149 -11.93 -5.50 1.81
CA LEU A 149 -12.22 -6.92 2.02
C LEU A 149 -13.34 -7.42 1.09
N ASN A 150 -14.40 -6.63 0.93
CA ASN A 150 -15.56 -7.03 0.11
C ASN A 150 -15.41 -6.62 -1.37
N GLY A 151 -14.64 -5.57 -1.66
CA GLY A 151 -14.51 -5.02 -3.01
C GLY A 151 -13.36 -5.62 -3.83
N LEU A 152 -12.33 -6.17 -3.19
CA LEU A 152 -11.24 -6.85 -3.90
C LEU A 152 -11.59 -8.33 -4.16
N PRO A 153 -11.26 -8.87 -5.35
CA PRO A 153 -11.45 -10.29 -5.62
C PRO A 153 -10.58 -11.16 -4.71
N SER A 154 -11.12 -12.28 -4.27
CA SER A 154 -10.44 -13.24 -3.39
C SER A 154 -9.11 -13.77 -3.97
N ALA A 155 -8.94 -13.73 -5.30
CA ALA A 155 -7.71 -14.09 -5.98
C ALA A 155 -6.49 -13.21 -5.64
N ILE A 156 -6.70 -12.00 -5.08
CA ILE A 156 -5.59 -11.13 -4.67
C ILE A 156 -4.82 -11.74 -3.50
N TRP A 157 -5.47 -12.39 -2.54
CA TRP A 157 -4.79 -12.96 -1.37
C TRP A 157 -3.77 -14.06 -1.71
N PRO A 158 -4.12 -15.12 -2.48
CA PRO A 158 -3.14 -16.10 -2.91
C PRO A 158 -2.11 -15.48 -3.87
N ARG A 159 -2.47 -14.45 -4.64
CA ARG A 159 -1.50 -13.72 -5.46
C ARG A 159 -0.43 -13.04 -4.60
N LEU A 160 -0.81 -12.33 -3.53
CA LEU A 160 0.13 -11.72 -2.60
C LEU A 160 1.08 -12.77 -2.01
N ALA A 161 0.56 -13.95 -1.64
CA ALA A 161 1.39 -15.06 -1.18
C ALA A 161 2.43 -15.50 -2.22
N GLN A 162 2.03 -15.64 -3.49
CA GLN A 162 2.94 -16.00 -4.59
C GLN A 162 4.01 -14.93 -4.84
N LEU A 163 3.68 -13.64 -4.68
CA LEU A 163 4.63 -12.55 -4.92
C LEU A 163 5.80 -12.55 -3.91
N ILE A 164 5.60 -13.07 -2.69
CA ILE A 164 6.67 -13.24 -1.70
C ILE A 164 7.72 -14.26 -2.17
N CYS A 165 7.31 -15.23 -2.99
CA CYS A 165 8.20 -16.26 -3.53
C CYS A 165 9.05 -15.78 -4.70
N LEU A 166 8.87 -14.54 -5.18
CA LEU A 166 9.65 -14.01 -6.29
C LEU A 166 11.07 -13.62 -5.84
N PRO A 167 12.07 -13.74 -6.74
CA PRO A 167 13.44 -13.31 -6.44
C PRO A 167 13.63 -11.78 -6.44
N ASP A 168 12.62 -11.01 -6.87
CA ASP A 168 12.69 -9.55 -6.93
C ASP A 168 12.44 -8.93 -5.56
N LEU A 169 13.52 -8.52 -4.89
CA LEU A 169 13.46 -7.98 -3.53
C LEU A 169 12.53 -6.76 -3.40
N ALA A 170 12.42 -5.89 -4.40
CA ALA A 170 11.56 -4.72 -4.27
C ALA A 170 10.07 -5.10 -4.30
N VAL A 171 9.72 -6.09 -5.13
CA VAL A 171 8.36 -6.64 -5.17
C VAL A 171 8.06 -7.37 -3.86
N VAL A 172 9.00 -8.16 -3.34
CA VAL A 172 8.86 -8.85 -2.06
C VAL A 172 8.67 -7.84 -0.92
N CYS A 173 9.50 -6.80 -0.82
CA CYS A 173 9.36 -5.76 0.19
C CYS A 173 8.00 -5.05 0.11
N ALA A 174 7.58 -4.61 -1.09
CA ALA A 174 6.28 -3.97 -1.27
C ALA A 174 5.10 -4.90 -0.93
N THR A 175 5.25 -6.20 -1.21
CA THR A 175 4.24 -7.22 -0.88
C THR A 175 4.15 -7.43 0.63
N ILE A 176 5.28 -7.57 1.32
CA ILE A 176 5.33 -7.72 2.78
C ILE A 176 4.76 -6.48 3.47
N GLU A 177 5.06 -5.28 2.96
CA GLU A 177 4.52 -4.04 3.47
C GLU A 177 3.00 -3.96 3.29
N ALA A 178 2.49 -4.29 2.11
CA ALA A 178 1.04 -4.38 1.87
C ALA A 178 0.37 -5.40 2.83
N LEU A 179 0.95 -6.59 2.98
CA LEU A 179 0.44 -7.61 3.90
C LEU A 179 0.48 -7.16 5.36
N ARG A 180 1.53 -6.44 5.79
CA ARG A 180 1.63 -5.85 7.13
C ARG A 180 0.47 -4.88 7.40
N PHE A 181 0.09 -4.05 6.42
CA PHE A 181 -1.02 -3.13 6.62
C PHE A 181 -2.39 -3.80 6.51
N LEU A 182 -2.55 -4.79 5.63
CA LEU A 182 -3.78 -5.58 5.53
C LEU A 182 -4.04 -6.39 6.81
N THR A 183 -2.99 -6.98 7.40
CA THR A 183 -3.11 -7.71 8.69
C THR A 183 -3.43 -6.78 9.86
N LYS A 184 -3.11 -5.48 9.78
CA LYS A 184 -3.50 -4.47 10.76
C LYS A 184 -4.98 -4.08 10.69
N LEU A 185 -5.69 -4.41 9.61
CA LEU A 185 -7.14 -4.17 9.51
C LEU A 185 -7.91 -4.97 10.57
N GLY A 186 -7.45 -6.16 10.94
CA GLY A 186 -7.98 -6.88 12.11
C GLY A 186 -8.02 -8.39 11.94
N GLN A 187 -8.56 -9.06 12.95
CA GLN A 187 -8.67 -10.53 12.95
C GLN A 187 -9.54 -11.04 11.79
N TYR A 188 -10.59 -10.30 11.42
CA TYR A 188 -11.47 -10.68 10.32
C TYR A 188 -10.74 -10.62 8.97
N ALA A 189 -9.97 -9.57 8.72
CA ALA A 189 -9.12 -9.46 7.54
C ALA A 189 -8.11 -10.62 7.44
N CYS A 190 -7.47 -10.97 8.56
CA CYS A 190 -6.54 -12.11 8.62
C CYS A 190 -7.24 -13.44 8.33
N ALA A 191 -8.42 -13.67 8.93
CA ALA A 191 -9.19 -14.89 8.71
C ALA A 191 -9.70 -14.99 7.25
N PHE A 192 -10.14 -13.87 6.68
CA PHE A 192 -10.57 -13.78 5.29
C PHE A 192 -9.44 -14.08 4.32
N ALA A 193 -8.28 -13.44 4.50
CA ALA A 193 -7.08 -13.70 3.70
C ALA A 193 -6.62 -15.16 3.81
N TRP A 194 -6.67 -15.73 5.03
CA TRP A 194 -6.34 -17.13 5.27
C TRP A 194 -7.31 -18.07 4.54
N GLN A 195 -8.62 -17.82 4.63
CA GLN A 195 -9.63 -18.61 3.95
C GLN A 195 -9.48 -18.53 2.43
N ALA A 196 -9.22 -17.34 1.87
CA ALA A 196 -8.99 -17.19 0.44
C ALA A 196 -7.75 -17.96 -0.05
N CYS A 197 -6.69 -18.04 0.77
CA CYS A 197 -5.54 -18.88 0.48
C CYS A 197 -5.88 -20.38 0.55
N LEU A 198 -6.69 -20.79 1.53
CA LEU A 198 -7.19 -22.16 1.66
C LEU A 198 -8.02 -22.57 0.44
N ASP A 199 -8.98 -21.75 0.04
CA ASP A 199 -9.86 -22.03 -1.12
C ASP A 199 -9.05 -22.13 -2.42
N TRP A 200 -8.01 -21.32 -2.57
CA TRP A 200 -7.08 -21.42 -3.68
C TRP A 200 -6.28 -22.73 -3.66
N SER A 201 -5.80 -23.14 -2.48
CA SER A 201 -5.03 -24.38 -2.30
C SER A 201 -5.88 -25.66 -2.32
N ALA A 202 -7.20 -25.59 -2.09
CA ALA A 202 -8.09 -26.73 -2.26
C ALA A 202 -8.09 -27.23 -3.72
N ASN A 203 -7.80 -26.34 -4.67
CA ASN A 203 -7.57 -26.66 -6.07
C ASN A 203 -6.14 -27.19 -6.36
N VAL A 204 -5.21 -27.07 -5.39
CA VAL A 204 -3.78 -27.41 -5.49
C VAL A 204 -3.38 -28.20 -4.23
N ALA A 205 -3.74 -29.48 -4.15
CA ALA A 205 -3.37 -30.44 -3.08
C ALA A 205 -3.37 -29.88 -1.64
N ALA A 206 -4.42 -30.22 -0.87
CA ALA A 206 -4.78 -29.71 0.46
C ALA A 206 -3.70 -29.70 1.58
N SER A 207 -2.47 -30.18 1.35
CA SER A 207 -1.40 -30.23 2.36
C SER A 207 -0.41 -29.05 2.32
N ALA A 208 -0.50 -28.13 1.36
CA ALA A 208 0.55 -27.10 1.12
C ALA A 208 0.29 -25.72 1.77
N VAL A 209 -0.89 -25.48 2.32
CA VAL A 209 -1.38 -24.13 2.66
C VAL A 209 -0.56 -23.38 3.70
N PRO A 210 -0.19 -24.00 4.85
CA PRO A 210 0.65 -23.34 5.84
C PRO A 210 2.05 -23.05 5.31
N LEU A 211 2.54 -23.84 4.35
CA LEU A 211 3.89 -23.73 3.81
C LEU A 211 4.02 -22.62 2.76
N ILE A 212 2.96 -22.32 1.99
CA ILE A 212 3.02 -21.33 0.91
C ILE A 212 3.34 -19.92 1.41
N LEU A 213 2.90 -19.54 2.63
CA LEU A 213 3.20 -18.24 3.23
C LEU A 213 4.35 -18.32 4.25
N VAL A 214 4.38 -19.36 5.09
CA VAL A 214 5.35 -19.44 6.19
C VAL A 214 6.74 -19.82 5.69
N GLN A 215 6.85 -20.69 4.69
CA GLN A 215 8.15 -21.17 4.20
C GLN A 215 8.95 -20.06 3.48
N PRO A 216 8.34 -19.22 2.60
CA PRO A 216 9.03 -18.07 2.03
C PRO A 216 9.45 -17.05 3.09
N LEU A 217 8.57 -16.75 4.06
CA LEU A 217 8.90 -15.82 5.15
C LEU A 217 10.07 -16.34 6.00
N LEU A 218 10.08 -17.63 6.33
CA LEU A 218 11.19 -18.26 7.04
C LEU A 218 12.47 -18.23 6.20
N ALA A 219 12.38 -18.50 4.89
CA ALA A 219 13.51 -18.43 3.98
C ALA A 219 14.10 -17.01 3.90
N LEU A 220 13.26 -15.98 3.83
CA LEU A 220 13.69 -14.58 3.84
C LEU A 220 14.40 -14.20 5.14
N LEU A 221 13.88 -14.65 6.30
CA LEU A 221 14.54 -14.47 7.60
C LEU A 221 15.92 -15.14 7.64
N THR A 222 16.05 -16.34 7.03
CA THR A 222 17.35 -17.03 6.97
C THR A 222 18.32 -16.42 5.95
N LEU A 223 17.83 -15.85 4.85
CA LEU A 223 18.63 -15.18 3.82
C LEU A 223 19.33 -13.93 4.38
N GLU A 224 18.63 -13.09 5.12
CA GLU A 224 19.26 -11.95 5.80
C GLU A 224 20.24 -12.39 6.90
N GLY A 225 19.91 -13.47 7.63
CA GLY A 225 20.81 -14.05 8.62
C GLY A 225 22.13 -14.58 8.05
N GLN A 226 22.14 -15.08 6.81
CA GLN A 226 23.35 -15.56 6.12
C GLN A 226 24.12 -14.42 5.41
N ALA A 227 23.42 -13.39 4.91
CA ALA A 227 24.04 -12.20 4.32
C ALA A 227 24.73 -11.31 5.39
N MET A 228 24.23 -11.37 6.64
CA MET A 228 24.90 -10.86 7.82
C MET A 228 26.01 -11.84 8.25
N GLY A 229 27.04 -12.01 7.41
CA GLY A 229 28.19 -12.84 7.74
C GLY A 229 28.80 -12.49 9.12
N SER A 230 29.55 -13.41 9.71
CA SER A 230 30.27 -13.25 10.98
C SER A 230 31.15 -11.98 11.08
N GLN A 231 31.38 -11.29 9.96
CA GLN A 231 32.07 -10.00 9.89
C GLN A 231 31.22 -8.79 10.34
N SER A 232 29.89 -8.85 10.26
CA SER A 232 29.00 -7.77 10.73
C SER A 232 28.97 -7.67 12.27
N LEU A 233 29.14 -8.80 12.96
CA LEU A 233 29.35 -8.85 14.41
C LEU A 233 30.74 -8.35 14.82
N HIS A 234 31.77 -8.59 14.01
CA HIS A 234 33.13 -8.09 14.27
C HIS A 234 33.22 -6.56 14.25
N PHE A 235 32.48 -5.87 13.37
CA PHE A 235 32.47 -4.40 13.35
C PHE A 235 31.83 -3.80 14.61
N ARG A 236 30.72 -4.37 15.11
CA ARG A 236 30.06 -3.88 16.35
C ARG A 236 30.82 -4.24 17.62
N LEU A 237 31.51 -5.38 17.68
CA LEU A 237 32.34 -5.75 18.83
C LEU A 237 33.64 -4.94 18.90
N ASN A 238 34.30 -4.66 17.77
CA ASN A 238 35.53 -3.84 17.74
C ASN A 238 35.30 -2.35 17.99
N HIS A 239 34.09 -1.83 17.73
CA HIS A 239 33.75 -0.44 18.08
C HIS A 239 33.48 -0.23 19.58
N ARG A 240 33.17 -1.29 20.33
CA ARG A 240 33.02 -1.23 21.80
C ARG A 240 34.34 -1.40 22.55
N THR A 241 35.34 -2.06 21.96
CA THR A 241 36.67 -2.24 22.60
C THR A 241 37.63 -1.08 22.36
N ARG A 242 37.34 -0.14 21.45
CA ARG A 242 38.13 1.09 21.22
C ARG A 242 37.70 2.31 22.04
N LYS A 243 36.76 2.15 22.98
CA LYS A 243 36.37 3.19 23.96
C LYS A 243 36.76 2.78 25.38
N ARG A 244 38.03 2.47 25.58
CA ARG A 244 38.70 2.49 26.89
C ARG A 244 40.02 3.21 26.74
#